data_AF-A0A6P0RAB8-F1
#
_entry.id   AF-A0A6P0RAB8-F1
#
_cell.length_a   1.000
_cell.length_b   1.000
_cell.length_c   1.000
_cell.angle_alpha   90.00
_cell.angle_beta   90.00
_cell.angle_gamma   90.00
#
_symmetry.space_group_name_H-M   'P 1'
#
loop_
_entity.id
_entity.type
_entity.pdbx_description
1 polymer ?
#
loop_
_entity_poly.entity_id
_entity_poly.type
_entity_poly.pdbx_seq_one_letter_code
_entity_poly.pdbx_strand_id
1 'polypeptide(L)'
;MNYTHRLATPEDSQAIAPLWADFATERANIDPSMKLKPNFDYEKYVSYQLNKPLSYCYILETQINNQTQIVGCIFIYFYDEAPPPDLSAEFLEEQELENPFLPRRIGSVLGMYVQPEHRQPENIQLLANIAIEKAQEMEVSDIDLLIAADQKGMQALLKRSGFTPTAVQFSKHYEISPNTNSPSLHPPHPELDLPEPPLPGAIPLRDPKTNKLVYNSLDKPVFIYPITDSNGQLIKTSKNLPIYPTPLRDTQTQDWVFDANGELVVSPILKDEKGQIFEHKGMAQFHPPSYKFEEGKLVLERDDSGNYLFRDVERDGQGSIVLSPEGLPIFKQNSLS
;
A
#
# COMPACT_ATOMS: atom_id res chain seq x y z
N MET A 1 37.19 26.86 -14.89
CA MET A 1 36.11 26.88 -13.90
C MET A 1 36.27 25.65 -13.02
N ASN A 2 36.13 25.79 -11.70
CA ASN A 2 36.18 24.64 -10.81
C ASN A 2 34.78 24.04 -10.70
N TYR A 3 34.65 22.72 -10.86
CA TYR A 3 33.39 22.01 -10.78
C TYR A 3 33.43 21.08 -9.57
N THR A 4 32.33 21.04 -8.83
CA THR A 4 32.16 20.17 -7.66
C THR A 4 30.84 19.43 -7.76
N HIS A 5 30.71 18.33 -7.03
CA HIS A 5 29.44 17.63 -6.87
C HIS A 5 29.08 17.54 -5.39
N ARG A 6 27.78 17.44 -5.10
CA ARG A 6 27.26 17.08 -3.78
C ARG A 6 25.91 16.40 -3.93
N LEU A 7 25.48 15.74 -2.85
CA LEU A 7 24.10 15.29 -2.75
C LEU A 7 23.17 16.51 -2.66
N ALA A 8 22.08 16.49 -3.41
CA ALA A 8 21.04 17.51 -3.36
C ALA A 8 20.21 17.38 -2.08
N THR A 9 19.69 18.51 -1.61
CA THR A 9 18.72 18.59 -0.51
C THR A 9 17.37 19.08 -1.04
N PRO A 10 16.26 18.92 -0.30
CA PRO A 10 14.95 19.39 -0.74
C PRO A 10 14.90 20.87 -1.15
N GLU A 11 15.76 21.71 -0.58
CA GLU A 11 15.90 23.13 -0.89
C GLU A 11 16.43 23.39 -2.31
N ASP A 12 17.13 22.41 -2.93
CA ASP A 12 17.65 22.54 -4.29
C ASP A 12 16.57 22.33 -5.37
N SER A 13 15.37 21.92 -4.99
CA SER A 13 14.29 21.53 -5.91
C SER A 13 13.97 22.59 -6.97
N GLN A 14 13.86 23.85 -6.56
CA GLN A 14 13.58 24.98 -7.45
C GLN A 14 14.69 25.20 -8.49
N ALA A 15 15.95 24.98 -8.11
CA ALA A 15 17.10 25.15 -8.99
C ALA A 15 17.32 23.96 -9.94
N ILE A 16 16.92 22.75 -9.52
CA ILE A 16 17.02 21.53 -10.33
C ILE A 16 15.85 21.41 -11.32
N ALA A 17 14.66 21.91 -10.97
CA ALA A 17 13.45 21.75 -11.80
C ALA A 17 13.62 22.22 -13.27
N PRO A 18 14.26 23.35 -13.58
CA PRO A 18 14.54 23.75 -14.96
C PRO A 18 15.43 22.75 -15.70
N LEU A 19 16.47 22.21 -15.05
CA LEU A 19 17.35 21.18 -15.64
C LEU A 19 16.56 19.92 -16.02
N TRP A 20 15.60 19.53 -15.17
CA TRP A 20 14.76 18.37 -15.43
C TRP A 20 13.72 18.62 -16.53
N ALA A 21 13.23 19.86 -16.64
CA ALA A 21 12.36 20.27 -17.74
C ALA A 21 13.10 20.24 -19.09
N ASP A 22 14.35 20.71 -19.12
CA ASP A 22 15.20 20.66 -20.31
C ASP A 22 15.55 19.22 -20.70
N PHE A 23 15.88 18.38 -19.71
CA PHE A 23 16.05 16.94 -19.92
C PHE A 23 14.82 16.29 -20.59
N ALA A 24 13.63 16.55 -20.06
CA ALA A 24 12.39 16.00 -20.59
C ALA A 24 12.11 16.49 -22.01
N THR A 25 12.43 17.76 -22.29
CA THR A 25 12.29 18.37 -23.63
C THR A 25 13.25 17.74 -24.63
N GLU A 26 14.53 17.59 -24.29
CA GLU A 26 15.50 16.89 -25.15
C GLU A 26 15.08 15.44 -25.40
N ARG A 27 14.57 14.74 -24.38
CA ARG A 27 14.09 13.36 -24.52
C ARG A 27 12.89 13.26 -25.46
N ALA A 28 11.90 14.15 -25.34
CA ALA A 28 10.73 14.20 -26.19
C ALA A 28 11.08 14.52 -27.66
N ASN A 29 12.13 15.31 -27.90
CA ASN A 29 12.61 15.59 -29.25
C ASN A 29 13.29 14.38 -29.90
N ILE A 30 13.96 13.54 -29.11
CA ILE A 30 14.62 12.31 -29.59
C ILE A 30 13.59 11.19 -29.84
N ASP A 31 12.55 11.10 -29.01
CA ASP A 31 11.50 10.09 -29.10
C ASP A 31 10.12 10.75 -29.26
N PRO A 32 9.66 10.93 -30.51
CA PRO A 32 8.38 11.60 -30.80
C PRO A 32 7.14 10.92 -30.19
N SER A 33 7.26 9.68 -29.73
CA SER A 33 6.17 8.99 -29.02
C SER A 33 5.99 9.49 -27.58
N MET A 34 7.04 10.09 -27.00
CA MET A 34 7.04 10.66 -25.66
C MET A 34 6.60 12.13 -25.69
N LYS A 35 5.29 12.38 -25.65
CA LYS A 35 4.73 13.74 -25.59
C LYS A 35 4.73 14.26 -24.15
N LEU A 36 5.25 15.47 -23.94
CA LEU A 36 5.22 16.12 -22.63
C LEU A 36 3.79 16.48 -22.22
N LYS A 37 3.48 16.24 -20.95
CA LYS A 37 2.21 16.68 -20.37
C LYS A 37 2.20 18.22 -20.28
N PRO A 38 1.15 18.89 -20.77
CA PRO A 38 1.05 20.34 -20.62
C PRO A 38 0.95 20.70 -19.13
N ASN A 39 1.65 21.76 -18.73
CA ASN A 39 1.69 22.26 -17.35
C ASN A 39 2.15 21.21 -16.31
N PHE A 40 3.12 20.36 -16.66
CA PHE A 40 3.73 19.46 -15.70
C PHE A 40 4.50 20.25 -14.63
N ASP A 41 4.26 19.91 -13.36
CA ASP A 41 4.89 20.58 -12.22
C ASP A 41 6.23 19.91 -11.89
N TYR A 42 7.29 20.42 -12.51
CA TYR A 42 8.65 19.91 -12.35
C TYR A 42 9.22 20.14 -10.95
N GLU A 43 8.89 21.25 -10.29
CA GLU A 43 9.36 21.54 -8.93
C GLU A 43 8.78 20.55 -7.93
N LYS A 44 7.47 20.27 -8.02
CA LYS A 44 6.83 19.24 -7.20
C LYS A 44 7.37 17.85 -7.51
N TYR A 45 7.62 17.53 -8.77
CA TYR A 45 8.22 16.24 -9.15
C TYR A 45 9.62 16.08 -8.57
N VAL A 46 10.49 17.07 -8.71
CA VAL A 46 11.85 17.04 -8.17
C VAL A 46 11.80 16.94 -6.64
N SER A 47 10.98 17.76 -5.98
CA SER A 47 10.77 17.68 -4.54
C SER A 47 10.32 16.29 -4.08
N TYR A 48 9.42 15.66 -4.83
CA TYR A 48 9.00 14.28 -4.57
C TYR A 48 10.17 13.30 -4.68
N GLN A 49 10.99 13.38 -5.74
CA GLN A 49 12.15 12.49 -5.90
C GLN A 49 13.19 12.69 -4.79
N LEU A 50 13.48 13.94 -4.39
CA LEU A 50 14.45 14.24 -3.34
C LEU A 50 14.02 13.73 -1.95
N ASN A 51 12.71 13.57 -1.72
CA ASN A 51 12.17 13.02 -0.47
C ASN A 51 11.84 11.52 -0.58
N LYS A 52 11.97 10.91 -1.77
CA LYS A 52 11.62 9.51 -1.98
C LYS A 52 12.73 8.62 -1.38
N PRO A 53 12.40 7.68 -0.49
CA PRO A 53 13.38 6.72 0.03
C PRO A 53 14.11 5.99 -1.10
N LEU A 54 15.41 5.72 -0.89
CA LEU A 54 16.29 5.07 -1.85
C LEU A 54 16.46 5.81 -3.19
N SER A 55 15.94 7.04 -3.31
CA SER A 55 16.25 7.94 -4.42
C SER A 55 17.30 8.96 -3.99
N TYR A 56 18.29 9.18 -4.85
CA TYR A 56 19.39 10.11 -4.60
C TYR A 56 19.57 10.99 -5.84
N CYS A 57 19.80 12.28 -5.60
CA CYS A 57 20.16 13.22 -6.65
C CYS A 57 21.52 13.81 -6.35
N TYR A 58 22.50 13.62 -7.23
CA TYR A 58 23.77 14.34 -7.16
C TYR A 58 23.71 15.51 -8.13
N ILE A 59 24.10 16.68 -7.66
CA ILE A 59 24.15 17.90 -8.46
C ILE A 59 25.58 18.25 -8.82
N LEU A 60 25.73 18.92 -9.96
CA LEU A 60 26.98 19.50 -10.44
C LEU A 60 26.91 21.01 -10.24
N GLU A 61 27.90 21.55 -9.53
CA GLU A 61 27.98 22.95 -9.18
C GLU A 61 29.23 23.60 -9.78
N THR A 62 29.12 24.88 -10.11
CA THR A 62 30.28 25.71 -10.45
C THR A 62 30.10 27.13 -9.92
N GLN A 63 31.17 27.92 -9.95
CA GLN A 63 31.16 29.32 -9.55
C GLN A 63 30.96 30.21 -10.77
N ILE A 64 29.84 30.94 -10.81
CA ILE A 64 29.54 31.95 -11.82
C ILE A 64 29.28 33.27 -11.09
N ASN A 65 30.05 34.31 -11.39
CA ASN A 65 29.97 35.62 -10.73
C ASN A 65 30.06 35.56 -9.18
N ASN A 66 30.96 34.71 -8.65
CA ASN A 66 31.13 34.44 -7.21
C ASN A 66 29.88 33.85 -6.51
N GLN A 67 28.97 33.25 -7.27
CA GLN A 67 27.83 32.51 -6.74
C GLN A 67 27.92 31.06 -7.19
N THR A 68 27.66 30.14 -6.26
CA THR A 68 27.47 28.73 -6.58
C THR A 68 26.20 28.57 -7.40
N GLN A 69 26.31 27.97 -8.57
CA GLN A 69 25.17 27.65 -9.43
C GLN A 69 25.14 26.16 -9.73
N ILE A 70 23.94 25.59 -9.71
CA ILE A 70 23.67 24.21 -10.12
C ILE A 70 23.53 24.20 -11.64
N VAL A 71 24.38 23.43 -12.31
CA VAL A 71 24.48 23.37 -13.77
C VAL A 71 24.24 21.97 -14.33
N GLY A 72 24.03 20.99 -13.45
CA GLY A 72 23.70 19.63 -13.83
C GLY A 72 23.22 18.80 -12.65
N CYS A 73 22.62 17.65 -12.94
CA CYS A 73 22.14 16.70 -11.94
C CYS A 73 22.08 15.27 -12.51
N ILE A 74 22.18 14.27 -11.64
CA ILE A 74 21.87 12.87 -11.92
C ILE A 74 20.95 12.32 -10.84
N PHE A 75 19.83 11.72 -11.26
CA PHE A 75 18.92 11.00 -10.36
C PHE A 75 19.15 9.51 -10.48
N ILE A 76 19.33 8.86 -9.33
CA ILE A 76 19.44 7.40 -9.20
C ILE A 76 18.42 6.90 -8.18
N TYR A 77 17.94 5.67 -8.38
CA TYR A 77 16.99 5.00 -7.50
C TYR A 77 17.40 3.55 -7.31
N PHE A 78 17.34 3.07 -6.07
CA PHE A 78 17.73 1.71 -5.71
C PHE A 78 16.52 0.88 -5.31
N TYR A 79 16.50 -0.37 -5.73
CA TYR A 79 15.48 -1.35 -5.32
C TYR A 79 16.02 -2.77 -5.40
N ASP A 80 15.40 -3.66 -4.62
CA ASP A 80 15.62 -5.11 -4.71
C ASP A 80 14.49 -5.71 -5.55
N GLU A 81 14.84 -6.61 -6.49
CA GLU A 81 13.86 -7.43 -7.20
C GLU A 81 13.35 -8.58 -6.31
N ALA A 82 14.08 -8.90 -5.24
CA ALA A 82 13.71 -9.90 -4.25
C ALA A 82 12.58 -9.37 -3.35
N PRO A 83 11.69 -10.26 -2.85
CA PRO A 83 10.70 -9.84 -1.87
C PRO A 83 11.34 -9.38 -0.56
N PRO A 84 10.59 -8.63 0.25
CA PRO A 84 10.89 -8.48 1.67
C PRO A 84 11.03 -9.85 2.37
N PRO A 85 11.95 -9.99 3.33
CA PRO A 85 12.22 -11.27 4.00
C PRO A 85 11.06 -11.77 4.86
N ASP A 86 10.07 -10.92 5.15
CA ASP A 86 8.90 -11.18 6.00
C ASP A 86 7.62 -11.45 5.19
N LEU A 87 7.74 -11.64 3.87
CA LEU A 87 6.61 -11.98 3.00
C LEU A 87 6.05 -13.37 3.35
N SER A 88 4.71 -13.53 3.32
CA SER A 88 4.06 -14.81 3.65
C SER A 88 4.36 -15.89 2.61
N ALA A 89 4.26 -17.16 3.00
CA ALA A 89 4.52 -18.29 2.11
C ALA A 89 3.64 -18.28 0.84
N GLU A 90 2.38 -17.87 0.96
CA GLU A 90 1.44 -17.77 -0.16
C GLU A 90 1.92 -16.75 -1.20
N PHE A 91 2.33 -15.55 -0.77
CA PHE A 91 2.85 -14.52 -1.68
C PHE A 91 4.24 -14.83 -2.22
N LEU A 92 5.06 -15.59 -1.47
CA LEU A 92 6.35 -16.08 -1.97
C LEU A 92 6.15 -17.08 -3.11
N GLU A 93 5.20 -18.00 -3.00
CA GLU A 93 4.87 -18.94 -4.08
C GLU A 93 4.37 -18.21 -5.34
N GLU A 94 3.55 -17.17 -5.18
CA GLU A 94 3.09 -16.35 -6.30
C GLU A 94 4.26 -15.65 -7.00
N GLN A 95 5.19 -15.05 -6.25
CA GLN A 95 6.33 -14.35 -6.82
C GLN A 95 7.29 -15.26 -7.59
N GLU A 96 7.51 -16.49 -7.12
CA GLU A 96 8.30 -17.51 -7.83
C GLU A 96 7.67 -17.88 -9.19
N LEU A 97 6.36 -17.71 -9.35
CA LEU A 97 5.68 -17.92 -10.63
C LEU A 97 5.75 -16.69 -11.54
N GLU A 98 5.85 -15.48 -10.99
CA GLU A 98 5.85 -14.23 -11.76
C GLU A 98 7.18 -13.97 -12.50
N ASN A 99 8.31 -14.45 -11.96
CA ASN A 99 9.63 -14.15 -12.52
C ASN A 99 10.52 -15.41 -12.62
N PRO A 100 10.92 -15.84 -13.83
CA PRO A 100 11.80 -16.99 -14.01
C PRO A 100 13.30 -16.68 -13.76
N PHE A 101 13.66 -15.43 -13.46
CA PHE A 101 15.04 -14.99 -13.26
C PHE A 101 15.40 -14.87 -11.79
N LEU A 102 16.69 -15.07 -11.48
CA LEU A 102 17.21 -14.80 -10.15
C LEU A 102 17.07 -13.30 -9.84
N PRO A 103 16.52 -12.93 -8.66
CA PRO A 103 16.40 -11.53 -8.29
C PRO A 103 17.74 -10.82 -8.20
N ARG A 104 17.78 -9.59 -8.69
CA ARG A 104 18.93 -8.69 -8.63
C ARG A 104 18.71 -7.56 -7.63
N ARG A 105 19.80 -6.89 -7.25
CA ARG A 105 19.76 -5.61 -6.53
C ARG A 105 20.14 -4.52 -7.53
N ILE A 106 19.27 -3.56 -7.77
CA ILE A 106 19.38 -2.67 -8.93
C ILE A 106 19.63 -1.23 -8.50
N GLY A 107 20.63 -0.60 -9.11
CA GLY A 107 20.77 0.86 -9.18
C GLY A 107 20.26 1.37 -10.53
N SER A 108 19.08 1.98 -10.55
CA SER A 108 18.48 2.53 -11.76
C SER A 108 18.82 4.01 -11.91
N VAL A 109 19.34 4.41 -13.07
CA VAL A 109 19.54 5.83 -13.41
C VAL A 109 18.25 6.37 -14.05
N LEU A 110 17.55 7.24 -13.32
CA LEU A 110 16.32 7.88 -13.81
C LEU A 110 16.62 8.91 -14.90
N GLY A 111 17.77 9.56 -14.82
CA GLY A 111 18.24 10.50 -15.83
C GLY A 111 19.40 11.34 -15.33
N MET A 112 20.18 11.87 -16.28
CA MET A 112 21.28 12.79 -16.04
C MET A 112 21.16 13.95 -17.03
N TYR A 113 21.31 15.17 -16.51
CA TYR A 113 21.31 16.37 -17.32
C TYR A 113 22.45 17.28 -16.90
N VAL A 114 23.12 17.88 -17.87
CA VAL A 114 24.10 18.96 -17.67
C VAL A 114 23.77 20.01 -18.71
N GLN A 115 23.74 21.28 -18.33
CA GLN A 115 23.49 22.38 -19.28
C GLN A 115 24.50 22.35 -20.44
N PRO A 116 24.09 22.61 -21.69
CA PRO A 116 24.93 22.45 -22.88
C PRO A 116 26.34 23.04 -22.79
N GLU A 117 26.47 24.25 -22.29
CA GLU A 117 27.73 24.98 -22.09
C GLU A 117 28.68 24.34 -21.07
N HIS A 118 28.13 23.50 -20.18
CA HIS A 118 28.85 22.79 -19.12
C HIS A 118 29.09 21.31 -19.44
N ARG A 119 28.68 20.81 -20.62
CA ARG A 119 28.83 19.40 -21.07
C ARG A 119 30.26 19.05 -21.51
N GLN A 120 31.23 19.26 -20.62
CA GLN A 120 32.58 18.78 -20.83
C GLN A 120 32.72 17.33 -20.32
N PRO A 121 33.56 16.48 -20.95
CA PRO A 121 33.71 15.08 -20.56
C PRO A 121 34.05 14.89 -19.07
N GLU A 122 34.84 15.79 -18.48
CA GLU A 122 35.26 15.70 -17.08
C GLU A 122 34.08 15.93 -16.13
N ASN A 123 33.18 16.85 -16.49
CA ASN A 123 31.98 17.18 -15.71
C ASN A 123 30.96 16.04 -15.71
N ILE A 124 30.75 15.43 -16.89
CA ILE A 124 29.89 14.25 -17.04
C ILE A 124 30.48 13.08 -16.24
N GLN A 125 31.80 12.88 -16.32
CA GLN A 125 32.49 11.84 -15.57
C GLN A 125 32.40 12.06 -14.06
N LEU A 126 32.43 13.31 -13.59
CA LEU A 126 32.26 13.64 -12.17
C LEU A 126 30.91 13.15 -11.63
N LEU A 127 29.81 13.42 -12.34
CA LEU A 127 28.47 12.95 -11.96
C LEU A 127 28.32 11.43 -12.10
N ALA A 128 28.85 10.84 -13.17
CA ALA A 128 28.78 9.40 -13.39
C ALA A 128 29.54 8.62 -12.32
N ASN A 129 30.75 9.06 -11.95
CA ASN A 129 31.57 8.38 -10.96
C ASN A 129 30.94 8.41 -9.58
N ILE A 130 30.40 9.54 -9.12
CA ILE A 130 29.75 9.60 -7.80
C ILE A 130 28.49 8.70 -7.74
N ALA A 131 27.76 8.57 -8.85
CA ALA A 131 26.64 7.64 -8.94
C ALA A 131 27.10 6.17 -8.89
N ILE A 132 28.22 5.83 -9.53
CA ILE A 132 28.82 4.48 -9.46
C ILE A 132 29.31 4.18 -8.04
N GLU A 133 29.99 5.13 -7.39
CA GLU A 133 30.42 5.00 -6.00
C GLU A 133 29.22 4.76 -5.06
N LYS A 134 28.12 5.50 -5.27
CA LYS A 134 26.90 5.28 -4.49
C LYS A 134 26.28 3.90 -4.75
N ALA A 135 26.30 3.42 -6.00
CA ALA A 135 25.82 2.08 -6.32
C ALA A 135 26.67 0.99 -5.63
N GLN A 136 27.99 1.17 -5.57
CA GLN A 136 28.90 0.28 -4.85
C GLN A 136 28.65 0.31 -3.33
N GLU A 137 28.42 1.49 -2.75
CA GLU A 137 28.04 1.65 -1.34
C GLU A 137 26.74 0.90 -1.01
N MET A 138 25.77 0.91 -1.93
CA MET A 138 24.49 0.21 -1.77
C MET A 138 24.57 -1.30 -2.05
N GLU A 139 25.75 -1.81 -2.43
CA GLU A 139 25.99 -3.22 -2.77
C GLU A 139 25.00 -3.76 -3.81
N VAL A 140 24.73 -2.96 -4.85
CA VAL A 140 23.90 -3.42 -5.98
C VAL A 140 24.67 -4.40 -6.85
N SER A 141 23.95 -5.36 -7.45
CA SER A 141 24.54 -6.28 -8.42
C SER A 141 24.67 -5.65 -9.80
N ASP A 142 23.75 -4.74 -10.15
CA ASP A 142 23.65 -4.15 -11.49
C ASP A 142 23.30 -2.66 -11.44
N ILE A 143 23.82 -1.91 -12.41
CA ILE A 143 23.40 -0.52 -12.67
C ILE A 143 22.70 -0.48 -14.03
N ASP A 144 21.38 -0.26 -14.00
CA ASP A 144 20.55 -0.21 -15.21
C ASP A 144 20.33 1.25 -15.64
N LEU A 145 20.64 1.55 -16.91
CA LEU A 145 20.37 2.84 -17.53
C LEU A 145 20.03 2.73 -19.01
N LEU A 146 19.16 3.61 -19.48
CA LEU A 146 18.74 3.69 -20.87
C LEU A 146 19.37 4.91 -21.54
N ILE A 147 20.07 4.68 -22.66
CA ILE A 147 20.72 5.72 -23.46
C ILE A 147 20.14 5.71 -24.86
N ALA A 148 19.81 6.89 -25.40
CA ALA A 148 19.29 6.99 -26.74
C ALA A 148 20.33 6.51 -27.79
N ALA A 149 19.85 5.93 -28.88
CA ALA A 149 20.70 5.27 -29.88
C ALA A 149 21.70 6.22 -30.56
N ASP A 150 21.37 7.50 -30.64
CA ASP A 150 22.14 8.60 -31.24
C ASP A 150 23.18 9.22 -30.28
N GLN A 151 23.08 8.99 -28.97
CA GLN A 151 24.03 9.49 -27.97
C GLN A 151 25.35 8.69 -27.93
N LYS A 152 26.07 8.65 -29.06
CA LYS A 152 27.30 7.85 -29.23
C LYS A 152 28.42 8.20 -28.24
N GLY A 153 28.54 9.47 -27.86
CA GLY A 153 29.52 9.92 -26.87
C GLY A 153 29.29 9.30 -25.49
N MET A 154 28.02 9.25 -25.04
CA MET A 154 27.65 8.61 -23.78
C MET A 154 27.86 7.09 -23.83
N GLN A 155 27.47 6.44 -24.93
CA GLN A 155 27.72 5.02 -25.13
C GLN A 155 29.22 4.68 -25.05
N ALA A 156 30.08 5.53 -25.60
CA ALA A 156 31.53 5.35 -25.51
C ALA A 156 32.06 5.59 -24.08
N LEU A 157 31.52 6.57 -23.36
CA LEU A 157 31.88 6.82 -21.95
C LEU A 157 31.53 5.62 -21.08
N LEU A 158 30.30 5.12 -21.17
CA LEU A 158 29.82 3.97 -20.39
C LEU A 158 30.65 2.71 -20.65
N LYS A 159 31.00 2.43 -21.90
CA LYS A 159 31.88 1.30 -22.24
C LYS A 159 33.26 1.41 -21.59
N ARG A 160 33.84 2.63 -21.52
CA ARG A 160 35.11 2.86 -20.81
C ARG A 160 34.97 2.68 -19.30
N SER A 161 33.79 2.94 -18.76
CA SER A 161 33.44 2.72 -17.36
C SER A 161 32.97 1.28 -17.05
N GLY A 162 33.11 0.34 -17.99
CA GLY A 162 32.83 -1.09 -17.78
C GLY A 162 31.40 -1.53 -18.08
N PHE A 163 30.51 -0.65 -18.54
CA PHE A 163 29.16 -1.03 -18.94
C PHE A 163 29.15 -1.80 -20.26
N THR A 164 28.28 -2.80 -20.34
CA THR A 164 28.02 -3.57 -21.57
C THR A 164 26.61 -3.28 -22.09
N PRO A 165 26.42 -3.17 -23.42
CA PRO A 165 25.08 -3.03 -23.99
C PRO A 165 24.32 -4.35 -23.84
N THR A 166 23.14 -4.31 -23.21
CA THR A 166 22.33 -5.51 -22.92
C THR A 166 21.10 -5.67 -23.81
N ALA A 167 20.58 -4.58 -24.40
CA ALA A 167 19.34 -4.61 -25.18
C ALA A 167 19.31 -3.63 -26.36
N VAL A 168 18.43 -3.92 -27.33
CA VAL A 168 18.01 -3.01 -28.40
C VAL A 168 16.50 -2.85 -28.31
N GLN A 169 16.02 -1.61 -28.20
CA GLN A 169 14.60 -1.30 -28.13
C GLN A 169 14.04 -0.99 -29.53
N PHE A 170 12.94 -1.66 -29.88
CA PHE A 170 12.11 -1.32 -31.04
C PHE A 170 10.80 -0.71 -30.54
N SER A 171 10.26 0.28 -31.25
CA SER A 171 9.00 0.91 -30.88
C SER A 171 8.19 1.24 -32.13
N LYS A 172 6.88 0.99 -32.07
CA LYS A 172 5.93 1.32 -33.12
C LYS A 172 4.82 2.18 -32.51
N HIS A 173 4.76 3.43 -32.92
CA HIS A 173 3.76 4.38 -32.43
C HIS A 173 2.45 4.26 -33.22
N TYR A 174 1.32 4.31 -32.51
CA TYR A 174 -0.01 4.47 -33.07
C TYR A 174 -0.68 5.67 -32.40
N GLU A 175 -1.30 6.54 -33.19
CA GLU A 175 -2.11 7.63 -32.64
C GLU A 175 -3.49 7.09 -32.26
N ILE A 176 -3.88 7.28 -31.00
CA ILE A 176 -5.21 6.94 -30.49
C ILE A 176 -5.94 8.25 -30.19
N SER A 177 -7.16 8.38 -30.70
CA SER A 177 -7.99 9.56 -30.41
C SER A 177 -8.31 9.64 -28.91
N PRO A 178 -8.29 10.83 -28.28
CA PRO A 178 -8.53 10.97 -26.84
C PRO A 178 -9.86 10.41 -26.33
N ASN A 179 -10.85 10.28 -27.21
CA ASN A 179 -12.20 9.80 -26.89
C ASN A 179 -12.44 8.34 -27.34
N THR A 180 -11.39 7.61 -27.69
CA THR A 180 -11.53 6.19 -28.00
C THR A 180 -11.81 5.41 -26.73
N ASN A 181 -12.91 4.65 -26.72
CA ASN A 181 -13.20 3.70 -25.64
C ASN A 181 -12.29 2.47 -25.78
N SER A 182 -11.07 2.60 -25.27
CA SER A 182 -10.05 1.55 -25.32
C SER A 182 -10.33 0.47 -24.26
N PRO A 183 -9.97 -0.80 -24.53
CA PRO A 183 -10.03 -1.83 -23.49
C PRO A 183 -9.11 -1.46 -22.32
N SER A 184 -9.57 -1.73 -21.09
CA SER A 184 -8.72 -1.58 -19.91
C SER A 184 -7.57 -2.59 -19.96
N LEU A 185 -6.35 -2.11 -19.74
CA LEU A 185 -5.16 -2.95 -19.56
C LEU A 185 -4.76 -3.08 -18.08
N HIS A 186 -5.61 -2.59 -17.18
CA HIS A 186 -5.41 -2.75 -15.75
C HIS A 186 -5.98 -4.10 -15.29
N PRO A 187 -5.35 -4.77 -14.31
CA PRO A 187 -6.00 -5.84 -13.59
C PRO A 187 -7.37 -5.38 -13.05
N PRO A 188 -8.35 -6.29 -12.88
CA PRO A 188 -9.57 -5.94 -12.18
C PRO A 188 -9.20 -5.43 -10.77
N HIS A 189 -9.97 -4.44 -10.29
CA HIS A 189 -9.86 -3.89 -8.94
C HIS A 189 -11.13 -4.25 -8.16
N PRO A 190 -11.27 -5.49 -7.64
CA PRO A 190 -12.47 -5.94 -6.94
C PRO A 190 -12.85 -5.08 -5.72
N GLU A 191 -11.89 -4.34 -5.18
CA GLU A 191 -12.06 -3.35 -4.12
C GLU A 191 -12.81 -2.09 -4.56
N LEU A 192 -12.80 -1.76 -5.86
CA LEU A 192 -13.49 -0.60 -6.44
C LEU A 192 -14.91 -0.92 -6.91
N ASP A 193 -15.23 -2.20 -7.13
CA ASP A 193 -16.58 -2.67 -7.46
C ASP A 193 -17.47 -2.86 -6.21
N LEU A 194 -17.05 -2.33 -5.07
CA LEU A 194 -17.79 -2.41 -3.83
C LEU A 194 -18.94 -1.38 -3.81
N PRO A 195 -20.15 -1.77 -3.39
CA PRO A 195 -21.17 -0.79 -3.05
C PRO A 195 -20.65 0.07 -1.89
N GLU A 196 -20.84 1.39 -1.98
CA GLU A 196 -20.47 2.32 -0.91
C GLU A 196 -21.12 1.84 0.41
N PRO A 197 -20.32 1.62 1.46
CA PRO A 197 -20.87 1.15 2.72
C PRO A 197 -21.81 2.21 3.31
N PRO A 198 -22.94 1.78 3.90
CA PRO A 198 -23.85 2.68 4.59
C PRO A 198 -23.15 3.48 5.69
N LEU A 199 -23.53 4.75 5.83
CA LEU A 199 -23.09 5.58 6.95
C LEU A 199 -23.88 5.24 8.23
N PRO A 200 -23.28 5.41 9.43
CA PRO A 200 -21.91 5.83 9.66
C PRO A 200 -20.95 4.63 9.70
N GLY A 201 -20.04 4.55 8.72
CA GLY A 201 -18.85 3.69 8.79
C GLY A 201 -19.13 2.18 8.83
N ALA A 202 -20.14 1.68 8.13
CA ALA A 202 -20.28 0.23 7.98
C ALA A 202 -19.08 -0.36 7.22
N ILE A 203 -18.75 -1.62 7.47
CA ILE A 203 -17.69 -2.33 6.75
C ILE A 203 -18.26 -3.52 5.97
N PRO A 204 -17.86 -3.75 4.70
CA PRO A 204 -18.35 -4.89 3.94
C PRO A 204 -17.88 -6.19 4.58
N LEU A 205 -18.80 -7.14 4.79
CA LEU A 205 -18.46 -8.47 5.26
C LEU A 205 -17.82 -9.26 4.11
N ARG A 206 -16.59 -9.75 4.34
CA ARG A 206 -15.88 -10.60 3.39
C ARG A 206 -15.65 -11.99 3.96
N ASP A 207 -15.67 -12.98 3.07
CA ASP A 207 -15.21 -14.31 3.39
C ASP A 207 -13.68 -14.27 3.60
N PRO A 208 -13.16 -14.72 4.76
CA PRO A 208 -11.75 -14.58 5.11
C PRO A 208 -10.83 -15.50 4.31
N LYS A 209 -11.35 -16.53 3.64
CA LYS A 209 -10.56 -17.46 2.82
C LYS A 209 -10.43 -16.98 1.38
N THR A 210 -11.50 -16.42 0.84
CA THR A 210 -11.59 -16.04 -0.58
C THR A 210 -11.53 -14.53 -0.80
N ASN A 211 -11.61 -13.75 0.27
CA ASN A 211 -11.73 -12.29 0.26
C ASN A 211 -12.95 -11.77 -0.53
N LYS A 212 -13.90 -12.62 -0.90
CA LYS A 212 -15.11 -12.24 -1.65
C LYS A 212 -16.14 -11.59 -0.73
N LEU A 213 -16.93 -10.67 -1.29
CA LEU A 213 -18.09 -10.10 -0.61
C LEU A 213 -19.10 -11.21 -0.25
N VAL A 214 -19.67 -11.10 0.94
CA VAL A 214 -20.76 -11.97 1.39
C VAL A 214 -22.09 -11.34 1.01
N TYR A 215 -22.98 -12.15 0.45
CA TYR A 215 -24.34 -11.77 0.08
C TYR A 215 -25.35 -12.53 0.94
N ASN A 216 -26.44 -11.87 1.33
CA ASN A 216 -27.53 -12.54 2.03
C ASN A 216 -28.45 -13.30 1.04
N SER A 217 -29.48 -13.96 1.56
CA SER A 217 -30.45 -14.74 0.77
C SER A 217 -31.25 -13.92 -0.26
N LEU A 218 -31.18 -12.58 -0.19
CA LEU A 218 -31.82 -11.65 -1.13
C LEU A 218 -30.81 -11.07 -2.14
N ASP A 219 -29.61 -11.66 -2.25
CA ASP A 219 -28.52 -11.24 -3.12
C ASP A 219 -28.05 -9.79 -2.85
N LYS A 220 -28.18 -9.34 -1.60
CA LYS A 220 -27.67 -8.03 -1.16
C LYS A 220 -26.34 -8.18 -0.44
N PRO A 221 -25.38 -7.28 -0.68
CA PRO A 221 -24.11 -7.25 0.05
C PRO A 221 -24.36 -7.04 1.54
N VAL A 222 -23.65 -7.81 2.35
CA VAL A 222 -23.78 -7.78 3.81
C VAL A 222 -22.74 -6.85 4.39
N PHE A 223 -23.15 -6.02 5.35
CA PHE A 223 -22.27 -5.10 6.06
C PHE A 223 -22.31 -5.35 7.56
N ILE A 224 -21.19 -5.09 8.23
CA ILE A 224 -21.11 -5.02 9.69
C ILE A 224 -21.24 -3.55 10.09
N TYR A 225 -22.28 -3.26 10.85
CA TYR A 225 -22.55 -1.91 11.33
C TYR A 225 -21.86 -1.67 12.67
N PRO A 226 -21.23 -0.50 12.87
CA PRO A 226 -20.72 -0.15 14.19
C PRO A 226 -21.88 0.15 15.14
N ILE A 227 -21.63 -0.03 16.43
CA ILE A 227 -22.62 0.24 17.48
C ILE A 227 -22.83 1.75 17.60
N THR A 228 -24.10 2.15 17.62
CA THR A 228 -24.52 3.53 17.83
C THR A 228 -25.32 3.69 19.11
N ASP A 229 -25.31 4.91 19.64
CA ASP A 229 -26.19 5.29 20.75
C ASP A 229 -27.62 5.58 20.25
N SER A 230 -28.53 5.97 21.16
CA SER A 230 -29.91 6.30 20.80
C SER A 230 -30.05 7.51 19.87
N ASN A 231 -28.99 8.31 19.72
CA ASN A 231 -28.96 9.47 18.83
C ASN A 231 -28.29 9.15 17.49
N GLY A 232 -27.89 7.89 17.25
CA GLY A 232 -27.18 7.46 16.04
C GLY A 232 -25.70 7.84 16.03
N GLN A 233 -25.12 8.30 17.14
CA GLN A 233 -23.69 8.59 17.22
C GLN A 233 -22.89 7.32 17.48
N LEU A 234 -21.73 7.22 16.84
CA LEU A 234 -20.81 6.08 17.03
C LEU A 234 -20.37 5.98 18.48
N ILE A 235 -20.61 4.81 19.08
CA ILE A 235 -19.99 4.48 20.36
C ILE A 235 -18.56 4.03 20.08
N LYS A 236 -17.61 4.59 20.82
CA LYS A 236 -16.18 4.37 20.62
C LYS A 236 -15.56 3.77 21.87
N THR A 237 -14.49 3.01 21.67
CA THR A 237 -13.68 2.49 22.78
C THR A 237 -12.92 3.61 23.48
N SER A 238 -12.31 3.30 24.62
CA SER A 238 -11.34 4.15 25.32
C SER A 238 -10.17 4.64 24.44
N LYS A 239 -9.89 3.96 23.31
CA LYS A 239 -8.89 4.35 22.29
C LYS A 239 -9.47 5.18 21.13
N ASN A 240 -10.70 5.68 21.26
CA ASN A 240 -11.41 6.48 20.25
C ASN A 240 -11.65 5.73 18.91
N LEU A 241 -11.78 4.40 18.95
CA LEU A 241 -12.09 3.57 17.78
C LEU A 241 -13.57 3.16 17.79
N PRO A 242 -14.28 3.15 16.64
CA PRO A 242 -15.64 2.61 16.55
C PRO A 242 -15.70 1.13 16.95
N ILE A 243 -16.79 0.74 17.59
CA ILE A 243 -16.99 -0.64 18.06
C ILE A 243 -17.85 -1.39 17.04
N TYR A 244 -17.33 -2.50 16.50
CA TYR A 244 -18.06 -3.38 15.60
C TYR A 244 -18.40 -4.70 16.32
N PRO A 245 -19.65 -5.16 16.25
CA PRO A 245 -20.04 -6.43 16.85
C PRO A 245 -19.47 -7.60 16.05
N THR A 246 -19.16 -8.69 16.74
CA THR A 246 -18.59 -9.89 16.11
C THR A 246 -19.69 -10.68 15.39
N PRO A 247 -19.59 -10.90 14.07
CA PRO A 247 -20.60 -11.72 13.38
C PRO A 247 -20.51 -13.18 13.75
N LEU A 248 -21.68 -13.82 13.80
CA LEU A 248 -21.83 -15.21 14.20
C LEU A 248 -21.55 -16.15 13.01
N ARG A 249 -20.89 -17.28 13.30
CA ARG A 249 -20.63 -18.35 12.35
C ARG A 249 -21.24 -19.66 12.81
N ASP A 250 -21.70 -20.45 11.84
CA ASP A 250 -22.11 -21.83 12.08
C ASP A 250 -20.88 -22.67 12.40
N THR A 251 -20.93 -23.42 13.49
CA THR A 251 -19.81 -24.23 13.96
C THR A 251 -19.48 -25.39 13.01
N GLN A 252 -20.45 -25.90 12.27
CA GLN A 252 -20.30 -27.05 11.38
C GLN A 252 -19.84 -26.62 9.99
N THR A 253 -20.50 -25.63 9.40
CA THR A 253 -20.18 -25.20 8.02
C THR A 253 -19.14 -24.09 7.96
N GLN A 254 -18.93 -23.37 9.07
CA GLN A 254 -18.13 -22.15 9.15
C GLN A 254 -18.72 -20.96 8.36
N ASP A 255 -19.95 -21.10 7.85
CA ASP A 255 -20.67 -20.04 7.15
C ASP A 255 -21.20 -18.98 8.12
N TRP A 256 -21.48 -17.80 7.59
CA TRP A 256 -22.11 -16.72 8.33
C TRP A 256 -23.58 -17.03 8.62
N VAL A 257 -24.02 -16.63 9.80
CA VAL A 257 -25.37 -16.90 10.28
C VAL A 257 -26.28 -15.69 10.07
N PHE A 258 -27.45 -15.93 9.49
CA PHE A 258 -28.48 -14.93 9.26
C PHE A 258 -29.76 -15.29 10.01
N ASP A 259 -30.49 -14.27 10.44
CA ASP A 259 -31.80 -14.44 11.07
C ASP A 259 -32.91 -14.72 10.04
N ALA A 260 -34.15 -14.85 10.50
CA ALA A 260 -35.30 -15.13 9.63
C ALA A 260 -35.59 -13.99 8.62
N ASN A 261 -35.11 -12.78 8.87
CA ASN A 261 -35.26 -11.63 7.98
C ASN A 261 -34.08 -11.49 6.99
N GLY A 262 -33.06 -12.35 7.10
CA GLY A 262 -31.84 -12.29 6.29
C GLY A 262 -30.84 -11.26 6.78
N GLU A 263 -30.95 -10.82 8.03
CA GLU A 263 -29.98 -9.93 8.69
C GLU A 263 -28.87 -10.75 9.36
N LEU A 264 -27.65 -10.23 9.29
CA LEU A 264 -26.48 -10.88 9.87
C LEU A 264 -26.60 -10.94 11.39
N VAL A 265 -26.54 -12.14 11.97
CA VAL A 265 -26.56 -12.30 13.42
C VAL A 265 -25.18 -11.93 13.98
N VAL A 266 -25.16 -11.05 14.99
CA VAL A 266 -23.93 -10.57 15.62
C VAL A 266 -24.01 -10.71 17.14
N SER A 267 -22.86 -10.90 17.79
CA SER A 267 -22.79 -11.00 19.24
C SER A 267 -23.19 -9.69 19.93
N PRO A 268 -24.09 -9.73 20.93
CA PRO A 268 -24.47 -8.55 21.71
C PRO A 268 -23.30 -7.96 22.49
N ILE A 269 -23.24 -6.63 22.59
CA ILE A 269 -22.21 -5.94 23.37
C ILE A 269 -22.39 -6.16 24.87
N LEU A 270 -21.30 -6.48 25.58
CA LEU A 270 -21.32 -6.63 27.02
C LEU A 270 -21.31 -5.25 27.70
N LYS A 271 -22.26 -5.05 28.63
CA LYS A 271 -22.35 -3.84 29.44
C LYS A 271 -22.19 -4.14 30.92
N ASP A 272 -21.54 -3.22 31.63
CA ASP A 272 -21.40 -3.26 33.09
C ASP A 272 -22.73 -2.94 33.80
N GLU A 273 -22.72 -2.95 35.13
CA GLU A 273 -23.90 -2.66 35.96
C GLU A 273 -24.43 -1.21 35.81
N LYS A 274 -23.61 -0.30 35.26
CA LYS A 274 -23.98 1.10 34.97
C LYS A 274 -24.44 1.29 33.52
N GLY A 275 -24.47 0.21 32.73
CA GLY A 275 -24.81 0.24 31.31
C GLY A 275 -23.70 0.76 30.41
N GLN A 276 -22.48 0.93 30.92
CA GLN A 276 -21.31 1.28 30.11
C GLN A 276 -20.75 0.05 29.42
N ILE A 277 -20.10 0.22 28.27
CA ILE A 277 -19.48 -0.89 27.55
C ILE A 277 -18.33 -1.44 28.37
N PHE A 278 -18.33 -2.76 28.57
CA PHE A 278 -17.25 -3.44 29.25
C PHE A 278 -16.07 -3.64 28.28
N GLU A 279 -14.92 -3.08 28.61
CA GLU A 279 -13.68 -3.21 27.83
C GLU A 279 -12.62 -4.00 28.58
N HIS A 280 -11.88 -4.84 27.86
CA HIS A 280 -10.64 -5.46 28.32
C HIS A 280 -9.48 -5.00 27.44
N LYS A 281 -8.45 -4.38 28.03
CA LYS A 281 -7.26 -3.84 27.32
C LYS A 281 -7.58 -2.90 26.14
N GLY A 282 -8.67 -2.13 26.26
CA GLY A 282 -9.15 -1.20 25.24
C GLY A 282 -9.95 -1.86 24.11
N MET A 283 -10.38 -3.10 24.29
CA MET A 283 -11.24 -3.83 23.37
C MET A 283 -12.59 -4.12 24.02
N ALA A 284 -13.67 -3.73 23.34
CA ALA A 284 -15.04 -4.06 23.71
C ALA A 284 -15.23 -5.58 23.83
N GLN A 285 -15.92 -6.02 24.88
CA GLN A 285 -16.28 -7.42 25.09
C GLN A 285 -17.73 -7.66 24.65
N PHE A 286 -18.02 -8.88 24.22
CA PHE A 286 -19.33 -9.29 23.69
C PHE A 286 -19.81 -10.56 24.39
N HIS A 287 -21.11 -10.77 24.41
CA HIS A 287 -21.70 -12.01 24.87
C HIS A 287 -21.38 -13.13 23.85
N PRO A 288 -20.70 -14.21 24.25
CA PRO A 288 -20.40 -15.30 23.34
C PRO A 288 -21.69 -16.08 23.02
N PRO A 289 -21.79 -16.67 21.82
CA PRO A 289 -22.92 -17.51 21.45
C PRO A 289 -23.09 -18.71 22.38
N SER A 290 -24.34 -19.12 22.54
CA SER A 290 -24.76 -20.28 23.29
C SER A 290 -24.77 -21.51 22.38
N TYR A 291 -24.31 -22.65 22.91
CA TYR A 291 -24.20 -23.89 22.15
C TYR A 291 -24.69 -25.08 22.96
N LYS A 292 -25.38 -26.00 22.28
CA LYS A 292 -25.81 -27.29 22.82
C LYS A 292 -25.26 -28.43 21.97
N PHE A 293 -25.21 -29.61 22.56
CA PHE A 293 -24.94 -30.84 21.83
C PHE A 293 -26.26 -31.46 21.37
N GLU A 294 -26.45 -31.59 20.07
CA GLU A 294 -27.55 -32.35 19.46
C GLU A 294 -26.97 -33.39 18.52
N GLU A 295 -27.38 -34.65 18.69
CA GLU A 295 -26.96 -35.79 17.85
C GLU A 295 -25.41 -35.89 17.67
N GLY A 296 -24.66 -35.56 18.73
CA GLY A 296 -23.19 -35.61 18.73
C GLY A 296 -22.50 -34.41 18.06
N LYS A 297 -23.25 -33.37 17.67
CA LYS A 297 -22.71 -32.14 17.07
C LYS A 297 -22.96 -30.94 17.99
N LEU A 298 -22.00 -30.02 18.01
CA LEU A 298 -22.15 -28.73 18.66
C LEU A 298 -22.93 -27.80 17.74
N VAL A 299 -24.13 -27.40 18.15
CA VAL A 299 -25.04 -26.53 17.38
C VAL A 299 -25.34 -25.27 18.18
N LEU A 300 -25.58 -24.17 17.46
CA LEU A 300 -26.03 -22.92 18.05
C LEU A 300 -27.41 -23.08 18.69
N GLU A 301 -27.55 -22.64 19.93
CA GLU A 301 -28.85 -22.66 20.60
C GLU A 301 -29.77 -21.55 20.09
N ARG A 302 -31.07 -21.87 20.06
CA ARG A 302 -32.13 -20.93 19.70
C ARG A 302 -33.26 -21.00 20.72
N ASP A 303 -33.96 -19.89 20.91
CA ASP A 303 -35.22 -19.85 21.67
C ASP A 303 -36.39 -20.45 20.86
N ASP A 304 -37.56 -20.54 21.49
CA ASP A 304 -38.80 -21.05 20.87
C ASP A 304 -39.28 -20.19 19.69
N SER A 305 -38.80 -18.95 19.58
CA SER A 305 -39.07 -18.04 18.46
C SER A 305 -38.03 -18.14 17.35
N GLY A 306 -36.99 -18.97 17.52
CA GLY A 306 -35.91 -19.18 16.56
C GLY A 306 -34.76 -18.18 16.66
N ASN A 307 -34.73 -17.29 17.67
CA ASN A 307 -33.62 -16.36 17.87
C ASN A 307 -32.42 -17.07 18.48
N TYR A 308 -31.22 -16.74 18.01
CA TYR A 308 -29.98 -17.28 18.55
C TYR A 308 -29.71 -16.79 19.98
N LEU A 309 -29.33 -17.71 20.85
CA LEU A 309 -29.04 -17.43 22.24
C LEU A 309 -27.56 -17.09 22.46
N PHE A 310 -27.29 -16.23 23.43
CA PHE A 310 -25.95 -15.83 23.85
C PHE A 310 -25.81 -16.01 25.36
N ARG A 311 -24.60 -16.32 25.81
CA ARG A 311 -24.36 -16.61 27.22
C ARG A 311 -24.42 -15.34 28.05
N ASP A 312 -25.13 -15.44 29.16
CA ASP A 312 -25.11 -14.46 30.23
C ASP A 312 -23.75 -14.39 30.91
N VAL A 313 -23.38 -13.19 31.36
CA VAL A 313 -22.20 -12.99 32.20
C VAL A 313 -22.51 -13.34 33.66
N GLU A 314 -21.53 -13.92 34.36
CA GLU A 314 -21.62 -14.08 35.81
C GLU A 314 -21.48 -12.72 36.50
N ARG A 315 -22.32 -12.50 37.52
CA ARG A 315 -22.30 -11.29 38.34
C ARG A 315 -22.21 -11.66 39.81
N ASP A 316 -21.47 -10.86 40.58
CA ASP A 316 -21.37 -11.02 42.03
C ASP A 316 -22.65 -10.54 42.75
N GLY A 317 -22.68 -10.70 44.07
CA GLY A 317 -23.83 -10.26 44.90
C GLY A 317 -24.10 -8.75 44.89
N GLN A 318 -23.22 -7.94 44.30
CA GLN A 318 -23.36 -6.50 44.12
C GLN A 318 -23.74 -6.13 42.67
N GLY A 319 -23.80 -7.12 41.77
CA GLY A 319 -24.13 -6.93 40.35
C GLY A 319 -22.92 -6.68 39.45
N SER A 320 -21.69 -6.68 39.98
CA SER A 320 -20.47 -6.46 39.18
C SER A 320 -20.13 -7.71 38.36
N ILE A 321 -19.55 -7.52 37.18
CA ILE A 321 -19.10 -8.64 36.32
C ILE A 321 -17.97 -9.40 37.01
N VAL A 322 -18.12 -10.73 37.11
CA VAL A 322 -17.07 -11.62 37.64
C VAL A 322 -15.99 -11.81 36.57
N LEU A 323 -14.72 -11.65 36.97
CA LEU A 323 -13.56 -11.72 36.07
C LEU A 323 -12.65 -12.91 36.39
N SER A 324 -12.05 -13.48 35.34
CA SER A 324 -10.94 -14.42 35.47
C SER A 324 -9.67 -13.73 36.02
N PRO A 325 -8.64 -14.48 36.46
CA PRO A 325 -7.37 -13.91 36.87
C PRO A 325 -6.69 -13.02 35.81
N GLU A 326 -6.96 -13.29 34.52
CA GLU A 326 -6.47 -12.54 33.38
C GLU A 326 -7.30 -11.27 33.09
N GLY A 327 -8.39 -11.06 33.83
CA GLY A 327 -9.29 -9.90 33.70
C GLY A 327 -10.36 -10.05 32.62
N LEU A 328 -10.69 -11.27 32.19
CA LEU A 328 -11.72 -11.56 31.21
C LEU A 328 -13.08 -11.86 31.88
N PRO A 329 -14.22 -11.48 31.28
CA PRO A 329 -15.53 -11.78 31.85
C PRO A 329 -15.79 -13.29 31.88
N ILE A 330 -16.29 -13.78 33.02
CA ILE A 330 -16.75 -15.16 33.18
C ILE A 330 -18.21 -15.24 32.75
N PHE A 331 -18.55 -16.19 31.88
CA PHE A 331 -19.91 -16.40 31.40
C PHE A 331 -20.51 -17.65 32.02
N LYS A 332 -21.81 -17.58 32.33
CA LYS A 332 -22.57 -18.71 32.87
C LYS A 332 -22.45 -19.90 31.91
N GLN A 333 -22.17 -21.07 32.47
CA GLN A 333 -22.26 -22.32 31.72
C GLN A 333 -23.74 -22.66 31.53
N ASN A 334 -24.13 -23.08 30.32
CA ASN A 334 -25.44 -23.67 30.14
C ASN A 334 -25.51 -24.92 30.99
N SER A 335 -26.60 -25.07 31.75
CA SER A 335 -26.94 -26.32 32.41
C SER A 335 -27.03 -27.39 31.31
N LEU A 336 -26.01 -28.23 31.20
CA LEU A 336 -26.07 -29.46 30.42
C LEU A 336 -27.06 -30.37 31.15
N SER A 337 -28.34 -30.29 30.79
CA SER A 337 -29.37 -31.23 31.22
C SER A 337 -29.68 -32.21 30.09
#